data_AF-A0A5A5RZP9-F1
#
_entry.id   AF-A0A5A5RZP9-F1
#
_cell.length_a   1.000
_cell.length_b   1.000
_cell.length_c   1.000
_cell.angle_alpha   90.00
_cell.angle_beta   90.00
_cell.angle_gamma   90.00
#
_symmetry.space_group_name_H-M   'P 1'
#
loop_
_entity.id
_entity.type
_entity.pdbx_description
1 polymer ?
#
loop_
_entity_poly.entity_id
_entity_poly.type
_entity_poly.pdbx_seq_one_letter_code
_entity_poly.pdbx_strand_id
1 'polypeptide(L)' 'MFSLDELKQTQYFQDVREEARQEGRLNKALEAVPRLLALGLSVEQVASALELEVKQVRAIQKGR' A
#
# COMPACT_ATOMS: atom_id res chain seq x y z
N MET A 1 -35.93 5.85 -2.12
CA MET A 1 -34.88 6.87 -2.34
C MET A 1 -33.76 6.54 -1.37
N PHE A 2 -32.82 5.67 -1.75
CA PHE A 2 -31.71 5.28 -0.87
C PHE A 2 -30.66 6.38 -0.91
N SER A 3 -30.49 7.08 0.20
CA SER A 3 -29.49 8.14 0.33
C SER A 3 -28.12 7.52 0.59
N LEU A 4 -27.06 8.08 -0.01
CA LEU A 4 -25.67 7.64 0.15
C LEU A 4 -25.21 7.55 1.62
N ASP A 5 -25.94 8.17 2.54
CA ASP A 5 -25.66 8.14 3.98
C ASP A 5 -25.97 6.79 4.64
N GLU A 6 -26.96 6.05 4.14
CA GLU A 6 -27.36 4.74 4.69
C GLU A 6 -26.38 3.63 4.27
N LEU A 7 -25.71 3.80 3.12
CA LEU A 7 -24.64 2.92 2.65
C LEU A 7 -23.33 3.08 3.42
N LYS A 8 -23.07 4.22 4.06
CA LYS A 8 -21.86 4.43 4.89
C LYS A 8 -21.90 3.65 6.21
N GLN A 9 -23.08 3.19 6.62
CA GLN A 9 -23.34 2.54 7.90
C GLN A 9 -23.45 1.00 7.79
N THR A 10 -23.44 0.46 6.58
CA THR A 10 -23.41 -0.99 6.35
C THR A 10 -21.99 -1.53 6.48
N GLN A 11 -21.84 -2.77 6.98
CA GLN A 11 -20.55 -3.49 7.08
C GLN A 11 -19.72 -3.39 5.80
N TYR A 12 -20.39 -3.38 4.65
CA TYR A 12 -19.80 -3.22 3.33
C TYR A 12 -18.90 -1.98 3.19
N PHE A 13 -19.25 -0.84 3.80
CA PHE A 13 -18.42 0.37 3.71
C PHE A 13 -17.17 0.30 4.59
N GLN A 14 -17.22 -0.48 5.67
CA GLN A 14 -16.03 -0.72 6.51
C GLN A 14 -15.07 -1.68 5.81
N ASP A 15 -15.60 -2.77 5.24
CA ASP A 15 -14.83 -3.71 4.42
C ASP A 15 -14.15 -3.00 3.23
N VAL A 16 -14.92 -2.26 2.42
CA VAL A 16 -14.36 -1.55 1.25
C VAL A 16 -13.32 -0.50 1.66
N ARG A 17 -13.46 0.14 2.83
CA ARG A 17 -12.47 1.11 3.34
C ARG A 17 -11.20 0.43 3.83
N GLU A 18 -11.29 -0.75 4.43
CA GLU A 18 -10.13 -1.54 4.84
C GLU A 18 -9.40 -2.11 3.63
N GLU A 19 -10.13 -2.66 2.66
CA GLU A 19 -9.57 -3.13 1.39
C GLU A 19 -8.90 -1.99 0.62
N ALA A 20 -9.58 -0.84 0.43
CA ALA A 20 -9.00 0.30 -0.26
C ALA A 20 -7.77 0.89 0.47
N ARG A 21 -7.72 0.79 1.81
CA ARG A 21 -6.52 1.16 2.57
C ARG A 21 -5.37 0.18 2.36
N GLN A 22 -5.65 -1.12 2.33
CA GLN A 22 -4.63 -2.15 2.11
C GLN A 22 -4.11 -2.11 0.67
N GLU A 23 -5.00 -2.06 -0.32
CA GLU A 23 -4.64 -1.89 -1.73
C GLU A 23 -3.89 -0.58 -1.98
N GLY A 24 -4.34 0.51 -1.36
CA GLY A 24 -3.67 1.81 -1.47
C GLY A 24 -2.26 1.81 -0.87
N ARG A 25 -2.03 1.06 0.23
CA ARG A 25 -0.68 0.90 0.80
C ARG A 25 0.20 0.04 -0.08
N LEU A 26 -0.32 -1.09 -0.58
CA LEU A 26 0.43 -2.00 -1.45
C LEU A 26 0.81 -1.33 -2.78
N ASN A 27 -0.12 -0.64 -3.43
CA ASN A 27 0.18 0.11 -4.66
C ASN A 27 1.20 1.22 -4.41
N LYS A 28 1.04 2.00 -3.34
CA LYS A 28 2.04 3.02 -2.97
C LYS A 28 3.41 2.42 -2.70
N ALA A 29 3.48 1.27 -2.04
CA ALA A 29 4.74 0.56 -1.82
C ALA A 29 5.38 0.11 -3.13
N LEU A 30 4.61 -0.48 -4.05
CA LEU A 30 5.09 -0.94 -5.35
C LEU A 30 5.68 0.19 -6.20
N GLU A 31 5.09 1.39 -6.14
CA GLU A 31 5.59 2.57 -6.85
C GLU A 31 6.73 3.31 -6.09
N ALA A 32 6.65 3.36 -4.76
CA ALA A 32 7.61 4.08 -3.93
C ALA A 32 8.95 3.34 -3.80
N VAL A 33 8.95 2.01 -3.69
CA VAL A 33 10.17 1.19 -3.57
C VAL A 33 11.18 1.50 -4.68
N PRO A 34 10.85 1.35 -5.98
CA PRO A 34 11.82 1.62 -7.05
C PRO A 34 12.26 3.09 -7.08
N ARG A 35 11.39 4.03 -6.69
CA ARG A 35 11.69 5.46 -6.64
C ARG A 35 12.68 5.80 -5.54
N LEU A 36 12.51 5.24 -4.34
CA LEU A 36 13.41 5.43 -3.21
C LEU A 36 14.76 4.76 -3.45
N LEU A 37 14.77 3.56 -4.05
CA LEU A 37 16.02 2.91 -4.48
C LEU A 37 16.76 3.74 -5.55
N ALA A 38 16.04 4.34 -6.51
CA ALA A 38 16.63 5.23 -7.51
C ALA A 38 17.20 6.52 -6.92
N LEU A 39 16.70 6.97 -5.77
CA LEU A 39 17.26 8.08 -5.00
C LEU A 39 18.50 7.70 -4.18
N GLY A 40 18.95 6.44 -4.27
CA GLY A 40 20.15 5.94 -3.59
C GLY A 40 19.92 5.40 -2.18
N LEU A 41 18.66 5.23 -1.74
CA LEU A 41 18.37 4.58 -0.46
C LEU A 41 18.65 3.07 -0.54
N SER A 42 19.07 2.48 0.57
CA SER A 42 19.24 1.02 0.67
C SER A 42 17.90 0.31 0.81
N VAL A 43 17.85 -0.97 0.43
CA VAL A 43 16.65 -1.83 0.59
C VAL A 43 16.15 -1.82 2.04
N GLU A 44 17.04 -1.78 3.03
CA GLU A 44 16.70 -1.76 4.45
C GLU A 44 16.09 -0.42 4.88
N GLN A 45 16.63 0.69 4.38
CA GLN A 45 16.07 2.02 4.62
C GLN A 45 14.69 2.16 3.99
N VAL A 46 14.49 1.64 2.79
CA VAL A 46 13.19 1.62 2.11
C VAL A 46 12.19 0.74 2.86
N ALA A 47 12.62 -0.44 3.32
CA ALA A 47 11.80 -1.33 4.15
C ALA A 47 11.34 -0.62 5.43
N SER A 48 12.26 0.05 6.13
CA SER A 48 11.92 0.82 7.33
C SER A 48 11.02 2.03 7.03
N ALA A 49 11.25 2.76 5.93
CA ALA A 49 10.49 3.96 5.58
C ALA A 49 9.05 3.65 5.12
N LEU A 50 8.83 2.48 4.54
CA LEU A 50 7.52 2.03 4.06
C LEU A 50 6.85 1.04 5.03
N GLU A 51 7.48 0.75 6.18
CA GLU A 51 7.04 -0.26 7.15
C GLU A 51 6.80 -1.65 6.50
N LEU A 52 7.68 -2.02 5.56
CA LEU A 52 7.64 -3.27 4.82
C LEU A 52 8.76 -4.22 5.27
N GLU A 53 8.60 -5.51 4.99
CA GLU A 53 9.71 -6.43 5.11
C GLU A 53 10.75 -6.22 4.01
N VAL A 54 12.04 -6.38 4.35
CA VAL A 54 13.14 -6.39 3.37
C VAL A 54 12.90 -7.40 2.25
N LYS A 55 12.28 -8.55 2.55
CA LYS A 55 11.89 -9.55 1.56
C LYS A 55 10.86 -9.01 0.56
N GLN A 56 9.88 -8.24 1.03
CA GLN A 56 8.87 -7.61 0.16
C GLN A 56 9.53 -6.57 -0.75
N VAL A 57 10.37 -5.69 -0.20
CA VAL A 57 11.11 -4.70 -0.99
C VAL A 57 11.98 -5.38 -2.07
N ARG A 58 12.65 -6.49 -1.74
CA ARG A 58 13.41 -7.30 -2.71
C ARG A 58 12.53 -7.98 -3.75
N ALA A 59 11.35 -8.46 -3.39
CA ALA A 59 10.40 -9.08 -4.31
C ALA A 59 9.90 -8.05 -5.33
N ILE A 60 9.57 -6.84 -4.87
CA ILE A 60 9.15 -5.70 -5.71
C ILE A 60 10.29 -5.29 -6.66
N GLN A 61 11.53 -5.27 -6.17
CA GLN A 61 12.71 -4.98 -6.99
C GLN A 61 12.97 -6.05 -8.07
N LYS A 62 12.79 -7.34 -7.75
CA LYS A 62 13.04 -8.48 -8.66
C LYS A 62 11.91 -8.73 -9.66
N GLY A 63 10.70 -8.25 -9.40
CA GLY A 63 9.53 -8.42 -10.28
C GLY A 63 9.54 -7.54 -11.53
N ARG A 64 10.70 -7.01 -11.94
CA ARG A 64 10.88 -6.18 -13.13
C ARG A 64 11.81 -6.85 -14.13
#